data_AF-A0A3L7YTS6-F1
#
_entry.id   AF-A0A3L7YTS6-F1
#
_cell.length_a   1.000
_cell.length_b   1.000
_cell.length_c   1.000
_cell.angle_alpha   90.00
_cell.angle_beta   90.00
_cell.angle_gamma   90.00
#
_symmetry.space_group_name_H-M   'P 1'
#
loop_
_entity.id
_entity.type
_entity.pdbx_description
1 polymer ?
#
loop_
_entity_poly.entity_id
_entity_poly.type
_entity_poly.pdbx_seq_one_letter_code
_entity_poly.pdbx_strand_id
1 'polypeptide(L)'
;MNNDLLTLAPLITVVVGAIAVLVSDMITPNRNHAPVAVALAALGATAALLINQGGSSASALGGSYVAGPFVAFIGLLGISIVAITLLIAPAYLAARKYPTA
;
A
#
# COMPACT_ATOMS: atom_id res chain seq x y z
N MET A 1 1.81 9.02 24.27
CA MET A 1 2.65 8.10 23.48
C MET A 1 1.85 7.11 22.62
N ASN A 2 0.51 7.04 22.70
CA ASN A 2 -0.30 6.06 21.94
C ASN A 2 -0.97 6.60 20.65
N ASN A 3 -0.87 7.91 20.35
CA ASN A 3 -1.55 8.52 19.20
C ASN A 3 -0.71 8.50 17.91
N ASP A 4 0.61 8.53 18.05
CA ASP A 4 1.56 8.53 16.93
C ASP A 4 1.44 7.24 16.09
N LEU A 5 1.32 6.08 16.75
CA LEU A 5 1.14 4.79 16.08
C LEU A 5 -0.13 4.75 15.23
N LEU A 6 -1.23 5.30 15.72
CA LEU A 6 -2.49 5.38 14.98
C LEU A 6 -2.37 6.35 13.79
N THR A 7 -1.71 7.47 14.00
CA THR A 7 -1.48 8.50 12.98
C THR A 7 -0.55 7.99 11.86
N LEU A 8 0.42 7.13 12.19
CA LEU A 8 1.35 6.51 11.25
C LEU A 8 0.84 5.16 10.70
N ALA A 9 -0.31 4.67 11.15
CA ALA A 9 -0.82 3.34 10.80
C ALA A 9 -0.90 3.11 9.27
N PRO A 10 -1.37 4.06 8.42
CA PRO A 10 -1.37 3.85 6.98
C PRO A 10 0.03 3.64 6.41
N LEU A 11 1.01 4.43 6.87
CA LEU A 11 2.40 4.31 6.43
C LEU A 11 2.99 2.96 6.83
N ILE A 12 2.82 2.55 8.09
CA ILE A 12 3.30 1.26 8.60
C ILE A 12 2.66 0.11 7.81
N THR A 13 1.37 0.21 7.50
CA THR A 13 0.64 -0.82 6.75
C THR A 13 1.20 -1.01 5.35
N VAL A 14 1.60 0.07 4.66
CA VAL A 14 2.26 -0.02 3.34
C VAL A 14 3.61 -0.72 3.46
N VAL A 15 4.42 -0.37 4.45
CA VAL A 15 5.75 -0.99 4.65
C VAL A 15 5.61 -2.49 4.95
N VAL A 16 4.71 -2.86 5.85
CA VAL A 16 4.41 -4.26 6.17
C VAL A 16 3.85 -4.98 4.94
N GLY A 17 2.98 -4.32 4.17
CA GLY A 17 2.46 -4.83 2.90
C GLY A 17 3.56 -5.14 1.89
N ALA A 18 4.53 -4.24 1.72
CA ALA A 18 5.66 -4.45 0.82
C ALA A 18 6.52 -5.65 1.25
N ILE A 19 6.78 -5.80 2.56
CA ILE A 19 7.47 -6.98 3.10
C ILE A 19 6.67 -8.25 2.80
N ALA A 20 5.34 -8.22 3.00
CA ALA A 20 4.48 -9.36 2.72
C ALA A 20 4.49 -9.76 1.24
N VAL A 21 4.57 -8.79 0.32
CA VAL A 21 4.72 -9.06 -1.13
C VAL A 21 6.03 -9.79 -1.41
N LEU A 22 7.14 -9.33 -0.84
CA LEU A 22 8.45 -10.00 -1.00
C LEU A 22 8.42 -11.43 -0.44
N VAL A 23 7.85 -11.61 0.75
CA VAL A 23 7.71 -12.92 1.37
C VAL A 23 6.82 -13.83 0.52
N SER A 24 5.72 -13.31 -0.05
CA SER A 24 4.86 -14.06 -0.95
C SER A 24 5.60 -14.54 -2.20
N ASP A 25 6.40 -13.67 -2.81
CA ASP A 25 7.20 -14.01 -3.99
C ASP A 25 8.23 -15.12 -3.66
N MET A 26 8.89 -15.02 -2.51
CA MET A 26 9.84 -16.05 -2.03
C MET A 26 9.19 -17.41 -1.77
N ILE A 27 7.94 -17.44 -1.27
CA ILE A 27 7.22 -18.69 -0.93
C ILE A 27 6.60 -19.34 -2.16
N THR A 28 6.06 -18.53 -3.09
CA THR A 28 5.40 -19.01 -4.31
C THR A 28 6.12 -18.51 -5.56
N PRO A 29 7.36 -18.93 -5.79
CA PRO A 29 8.12 -18.48 -6.95
C PRO A 29 7.41 -18.90 -8.24
N ASN A 30 7.50 -18.06 -9.27
CA ASN A 30 6.92 -18.31 -10.60
C ASN A 30 5.37 -18.31 -10.64
N ARG A 31 4.69 -17.87 -9.57
CA ARG A 31 3.23 -17.71 -9.52
C ARG A 31 2.84 -16.24 -9.41
N ASN A 32 2.74 -15.60 -10.56
CA ASN A 32 2.54 -14.15 -10.67
C ASN A 32 1.29 -13.59 -9.98
N HIS A 33 0.27 -14.42 -9.75
CA HIS A 33 -0.98 -13.97 -9.13
C HIS A 33 -0.90 -13.84 -7.61
N ALA A 34 -0.03 -14.59 -6.93
CA ALA A 34 0.07 -14.58 -5.48
C ALA A 34 0.62 -13.26 -4.91
N PRO A 35 1.80 -12.76 -5.34
CA PRO A 35 2.33 -11.50 -4.84
C PRO A 35 1.47 -10.29 -5.26
N VAL A 36 0.82 -10.35 -6.43
CA VAL A 36 -0.13 -9.30 -6.87
C VAL A 36 -1.37 -9.27 -5.96
N ALA A 37 -1.94 -10.42 -5.61
CA ALA A 37 -3.09 -10.48 -4.70
C ALA A 37 -2.74 -9.92 -3.30
N VAL A 38 -1.54 -10.25 -2.80
CA VAL A 38 -1.03 -9.73 -1.52
C VAL A 38 -0.84 -8.22 -1.56
N ALA A 39 -0.28 -7.69 -2.66
CA ALA A 39 -0.13 -6.26 -2.87
C ALA A 39 -1.49 -5.54 -2.87
N LEU A 40 -2.47 -6.07 -3.61
CA LEU A 40 -3.82 -5.49 -3.65
C LEU A 40 -4.52 -5.54 -2.29
N ALA A 41 -4.34 -6.63 -1.52
CA ALA A 41 -4.89 -6.73 -0.17
C ALA A 41 -4.26 -5.69 0.78
N ALA A 42 -2.93 -5.53 0.74
CA ALA A 42 -2.24 -4.53 1.55
C ALA A 42 -2.62 -3.08 1.18
N LEU A 43 -2.78 -2.80 -0.11
CA LEU A 43 -3.29 -1.53 -0.60
C LEU A 43 -4.73 -1.27 -0.14
N GLY A 44 -5.59 -2.28 -0.21
CA GLY A 44 -6.96 -2.21 0.30
C GLY A 44 -7.03 -1.93 1.80
N ALA A 45 -6.19 -2.61 2.59
CA ALA A 45 -6.08 -2.36 4.03
C ALA A 45 -5.61 -0.92 4.33
N THR A 46 -4.61 -0.44 3.60
CA THR A 46 -4.11 0.93 3.72
C THR A 46 -5.21 1.95 3.37
N ALA A 47 -5.95 1.71 2.28
CA ALA A 47 -7.04 2.58 1.86
C ALA A 47 -8.14 2.65 2.92
N ALA A 48 -8.51 1.52 3.54
CA ALA A 48 -9.48 1.49 4.63
C ALA A 48 -9.03 2.35 5.82
N LEU A 49 -7.75 2.30 6.19
CA LEU A 49 -7.19 3.14 7.26
C LEU A 49 -7.21 4.63 6.89
N LEU A 50 -6.84 4.99 5.66
CA LEU A 50 -6.89 6.38 5.20
C LEU A 50 -8.33 6.94 5.20
N ILE A 51 -9.31 6.14 4.78
CA ILE A 51 -10.72 6.52 4.80
C ILE A 51 -11.20 6.75 6.24
N ASN A 52 -10.82 5.85 7.17
CA ASN A 52 -11.17 5.98 8.57
C ASN A 52 -10.58 7.24 9.23
N GLN A 53 -9.37 7.64 8.81
CA GLN A 53 -8.68 8.83 9.32
C GLN A 53 -9.04 10.14 8.60
N GLY A 54 -9.64 10.08 7.41
CA GLY A 54 -9.85 11.23 6.54
C GLY A 54 -10.77 12.33 7.10
N GLY A 55 -11.51 12.06 8.18
CA GLY A 55 -12.39 13.02 8.85
C GLY A 55 -11.73 13.88 9.93
N SER A 56 -10.45 13.67 10.24
CA SER A 56 -9.77 14.38 11.34
C SER A 56 -8.31 14.66 11.00
N SER A 57 -7.76 15.72 11.61
CA SER A 57 -6.32 16.01 11.51
C SER A 57 -5.61 15.58 12.79
N ALA A 58 -4.49 14.90 12.64
CA ALA A 58 -3.67 14.43 13.74
C ALA A 58 -2.19 14.63 13.41
N SER A 59 -1.36 14.83 14.42
CA SER A 59 0.08 14.95 14.24
C SER A 59 0.82 13.87 15.01
N ALA A 60 1.96 13.43 14.46
CA ALA A 60 2.87 12.47 15.04
C ALA A 60 4.31 12.99 14.98
N LEU A 61 5.22 12.29 15.67
CA LEU A 61 6.66 12.54 15.62
C LEU A 61 7.00 14.00 15.98
N GLY A 62 6.37 14.51 17.04
CA GLY A 62 6.60 15.86 17.55
C GLY A 62 6.22 16.99 16.59
N GLY A 63 5.33 16.75 15.61
CA GLY A 63 4.90 17.77 14.65
C GLY A 63 5.41 17.55 13.22
N SER A 64 6.38 16.66 13.02
CA SER A 64 7.01 16.44 11.71
C SER A 64 6.13 15.69 10.71
N TYR A 65 5.12 14.96 11.19
CA TYR A 65 4.10 14.33 10.37
C TYR A 65 2.71 14.83 10.76
N VAL A 66 1.91 15.20 9.76
CA VAL A 66 0.52 15.64 9.94
C VAL A 66 -0.36 14.80 9.02
N ALA A 67 -1.18 13.94 9.61
CA ALA A 67 -2.26 13.26 8.93
C ALA A 67 -3.48 14.19 8.85
N GLY A 68 -4.22 14.10 7.75
CA GLY A 68 -5.44 14.86 7.56
C GLY A 68 -6.12 14.55 6.23
N PRO A 69 -7.22 15.26 5.91
CA PRO A 69 -8.02 14.99 4.71
C PRO A 69 -7.23 15.07 3.40
N PHE A 70 -6.30 16.02 3.30
CA PHE A 70 -5.45 16.17 2.12
C PHE A 70 -4.50 14.98 1.92
N VAL A 71 -3.83 14.55 2.98
CA VAL A 71 -2.93 13.37 2.94
C VAL A 71 -3.72 12.10 2.63
N ALA A 72 -4.93 11.96 3.20
CA ALA A 72 -5.83 10.87 2.88
C ALA A 72 -6.23 10.85 1.39
N PHE A 73 -6.59 12.01 0.82
CA PHE A 73 -6.89 12.14 -0.59
C PHE A 73 -5.71 11.73 -1.49
N ILE A 74 -4.52 12.30 -1.25
CA ILE A 74 -3.32 11.98 -2.04
C ILE A 74 -2.93 10.51 -1.87
N GLY A 75 -3.07 9.96 -0.67
CA GLY A 75 -2.81 8.55 -0.39
C GLY A 75 -3.75 7.62 -1.16
N LEU A 76 -5.07 7.91 -1.17
CA LEU A 76 -6.05 7.13 -1.93
C LEU A 76 -5.85 7.26 -3.44
N LEU A 77 -5.49 8.45 -3.94
CA LEU A 77 -5.11 8.66 -5.33
C LEU A 77 -3.89 7.80 -5.70
N GLY A 78 -2.84 7.84 -4.88
CA GLY A 78 -1.63 7.04 -5.09
C GLY A 78 -1.92 5.54 -5.08
N ILE A 79 -2.71 5.07 -4.10
CA ILE A 79 -3.14 3.66 -4.03
C ILE A 79 -3.89 3.26 -5.31
N SER A 80 -4.78 4.12 -5.81
CA SER A 80 -5.55 3.84 -7.03
C SER A 80 -4.63 3.67 -8.25
N ILE A 81 -3.66 4.57 -8.41
CA ILE A 81 -2.68 4.50 -9.50
C ILE A 81 -1.84 3.22 -9.40
N VAL A 82 -1.35 2.89 -8.21
CA VAL A 82 -0.55 1.67 -8.00
C VAL A 82 -1.40 0.41 -8.24
N ALA A 83 -2.64 0.36 -7.75
CA ALA A 83 -3.52 -0.77 -7.97
C ALA A 83 -3.80 -1.00 -9.46
N ILE A 84 -4.12 0.06 -10.21
CA ILE A 84 -4.30 -0.04 -11.67
C ILE A 84 -3.01 -0.51 -12.35
N THR A 85 -1.87 0.00 -11.92
CA THR A 85 -0.55 -0.41 -12.45
C THR A 85 -0.31 -1.89 -12.21
N LEU A 86 -0.60 -2.41 -11.01
CA LEU A 86 -0.45 -3.82 -10.67
C LEU A 86 -1.38 -4.74 -11.47
N LEU A 87 -2.56 -4.26 -11.86
CA LEU A 87 -3.49 -5.04 -12.69
C LEU A 87 -3.03 -5.15 -14.16
N ILE A 88 -2.32 -4.14 -14.66
CA ILE A 88 -1.88 -4.08 -16.06
C ILE A 88 -0.47 -4.65 -16.25
N ALA A 89 0.43 -4.39 -15.30
CA ALA A 89 1.85 -4.70 -15.42
C ALA A 89 2.17 -6.18 -15.72
N PRO A 90 1.52 -7.19 -15.09
CA PRO A 90 1.88 -8.59 -15.33
C PRO A 90 1.70 -9.01 -16.80
N ALA A 91 0.56 -8.67 -17.40
CA ALA A 91 0.28 -8.98 -18.79
C ALA A 91 1.22 -8.21 -19.74
N TYR A 92 1.48 -6.95 -19.43
CA TYR A 92 2.38 -6.09 -20.20
C TYR A 92 3.84 -6.60 -20.20
N LEU A 93 4.33 -7.03 -19.03
CA LEU A 93 5.69 -7.55 -18.87
C LEU A 93 5.84 -8.94 -19.49
N ALA A 94 4.85 -9.82 -19.30
CA ALA A 94 4.84 -11.16 -19.87
C ALA A 94 4.90 -11.13 -21.41
N ALA A 95 4.15 -10.24 -22.05
CA ALA A 95 4.17 -10.07 -23.51
C ALA A 95 5.54 -9.67 -24.07
N ARG A 96 6.42 -9.13 -23.22
CA ARG A 96 7.77 -8.66 -23.58
C ARG A 96 8.90 -9.56 -23.08
N LYS A 97 8.56 -10.72 -22.49
CA LYS A 97 9.51 -11.66 -21.89
C LYS A 97 10.36 -11.03 -20.76
N TYR A 98 9.82 -10.00 -20.09
CA TYR A 98 10.44 -9.45 -18.89
C TYR A 98 10.01 -10.24 -17.65
N PRO A 99 10.83 -10.24 -16.59
CA PRO A 99 10.43 -10.83 -15.32
C PRO A 99 9.12 -10.24 -14.84
N THR A 100 8.15 -11.11 -14.64
CA THR A 100 6.95 -10.85 -13.85
C THR A 100 7.26 -11.35 -12.44
N ALA A 101 6.88 -10.58 -11.41
CA ALA A 101 6.74 -11.14 -10.07
C ALA A 101 5.92 -12.44 -10.10
#